data_AF-A0A526UY06-F1
#
_entry.id   AF-A0A526UY06-F1
#
_cell.length_a   1.000
_cell.length_b   1.000
_cell.length_c   1.000
_cell.angle_alpha   90.00
_cell.angle_beta   90.00
_cell.angle_gamma   90.00
#
_symmetry.space_group_name_H-M   'P 1'
#
loop_
_entity.id
_entity.type
_entity.pdbx_description
1 polymer ?
#
loop_
_entity_poly.entity_id
_entity_poly.type
_entity_poly.pdbx_seq_one_letter_code
_entity_poly.pdbx_strand_id
1 'polypeptide(L)'
;SGHWTEAACIVSQFEQHIRAIAGLPLGAPDRHSDCVMENLIGDDVLRVPELLAEPDLMLHLYGKAEARPSRKMGHFTRISRRAS
;
A
#
# COMPACT_ATOMS: atom_id res chain seq x y z
N SER A 1 -0.49 -2.00 9.85
CA SER A 1 -1.09 -1.77 8.52
C SER A 1 -0.32 -2.64 7.55
N GLY A 2 -1.00 -3.60 6.93
CA GLY A 2 -0.47 -4.43 5.85
C GLY A 2 -1.24 -4.13 4.57
N HIS A 3 -1.08 -2.91 4.05
CA HIS A 3 -1.87 -2.31 2.96
C HIS A 3 -1.49 -2.82 1.56
N TRP A 4 -0.59 -3.78 1.45
CA TRP A 4 -0.05 -4.30 0.20
C TRP A 4 -1.12 -4.76 -0.81
N THR A 5 -2.31 -5.17 -0.34
CA THR A 5 -3.45 -5.55 -1.19
C THR A 5 -3.93 -4.42 -2.09
N GLU A 6 -3.70 -3.15 -1.72
CA GLU A 6 -4.05 -2.00 -2.57
C GLU A 6 -3.24 -1.97 -3.88
N ALA A 7 -2.03 -2.52 -3.88
CA ALA A 7 -1.14 -2.53 -5.06
C ALA A 7 -1.09 -3.89 -5.79
N ALA A 8 -1.35 -4.99 -5.08
CA ALA A 8 -1.01 -6.32 -5.57
C ALA A 8 -2.19 -7.29 -5.70
N CYS A 9 -3.38 -6.93 -5.24
CA CYS A 9 -4.59 -7.75 -5.35
C CYS A 9 -5.64 -7.10 -6.25
N ILE A 10 -6.50 -7.92 -6.84
CA ILE A 10 -7.65 -7.43 -7.63
C ILE A 10 -8.61 -6.60 -6.76
N VAL A 11 -8.78 -6.98 -5.49
CA VAL A 11 -9.60 -6.25 -4.52
C VAL A 11 -8.76 -5.96 -3.27
N SER A 12 -8.73 -4.68 -2.87
CA SER A 12 -8.03 -4.26 -1.66
C SER A 12 -8.77 -4.71 -0.40
N GLN A 13 -8.06 -4.85 0.73
CA GLN A 13 -8.71 -5.16 2.01
C GLN A 13 -9.79 -4.14 2.41
N PHE A 14 -9.68 -2.88 1.95
CA PHE A 14 -10.65 -1.83 2.23
C PHE A 14 -11.93 -2.02 1.43
N GLU A 15 -11.82 -2.23 0.12
CA GLU A 15 -12.98 -2.53 -0.71
C GLU A 15 -13.63 -3.85 -0.26
N GLN A 16 -12.82 -4.85 0.05
CA GLN A 16 -13.31 -6.15 0.51
C GLN A 16 -14.08 -6.03 1.84
N HIS A 17 -13.61 -5.16 2.75
CA HIS A 17 -14.31 -4.82 3.98
C HIS A 17 -15.66 -4.13 3.70
N ILE A 18 -15.68 -3.12 2.81
CA ILE A 18 -16.93 -2.43 2.43
C ILE A 18 -17.93 -3.42 1.84
N ARG A 19 -17.51 -4.30 0.92
CA ARG A 19 -18.38 -5.34 0.34
C ARG A 19 -18.98 -6.23 1.43
N ALA A 20 -18.18 -6.67 2.39
CA ALA A 20 -18.64 -7.52 3.49
C ALA A 20 -19.68 -6.84 4.38
N ILE A 21 -19.44 -5.58 4.79
CA ILE A 21 -20.37 -4.87 5.70
C ILE A 21 -21.64 -4.39 5.00
N ALA A 22 -21.60 -4.17 3.68
CA ALA A 22 -22.73 -3.73 2.89
C ALA A 22 -23.56 -4.89 2.31
N GLY A 23 -23.18 -6.15 2.56
CA GLY A 23 -23.87 -7.33 2.02
C GLY A 23 -23.70 -7.52 0.50
N LEU A 24 -22.62 -6.98 -0.07
CA LEU A 24 -22.29 -7.11 -1.49
C LEU A 24 -21.49 -8.40 -1.76
N PRO A 25 -21.48 -8.91 -3.01
CA PRO A 25 -20.62 -10.03 -3.38
C PRO A 25 -19.14 -9.74 -3.10
N LEU A 26 -18.47 -10.69 -2.42
CA LEU A 26 -17.04 -10.59 -2.14
C LEU A 26 -16.22 -10.70 -3.44
N GLY A 27 -15.07 -10.02 -3.48
CA GLY A 27 -14.13 -10.10 -4.58
C GLY A 27 -13.19 -11.29 -4.46
N ALA A 28 -12.54 -11.63 -5.57
CA ALA A 28 -11.46 -12.61 -5.57
C ALA A 28 -10.23 -12.01 -4.84
N PRO A 29 -9.71 -12.65 -3.77
CA PRO A 29 -8.59 -12.12 -3.00
C PRO A 29 -7.23 -12.39 -3.66
N ASP A 30 -7.22 -12.91 -4.88
CA ASP A 30 -6.01 -13.31 -5.59
C ASP A 30 -5.05 -12.13 -5.80
N ARG A 31 -3.78 -12.43 -5.54
CA ARG A 31 -2.66 -11.52 -5.80
C ARG A 31 -2.20 -11.67 -7.25
N HIS A 32 -2.16 -10.57 -8.00
CA HIS A 32 -1.67 -10.54 -9.39
C HIS A 32 -0.15 -10.33 -9.50
N SER A 33 0.49 -9.70 -8.50
CA SER A 33 1.92 -9.36 -8.51
C SER A 33 2.59 -9.67 -7.18
N ASP A 34 3.83 -10.14 -7.15
CA ASP A 34 4.61 -10.24 -5.90
C ASP A 34 4.83 -8.82 -5.37
N CYS A 35 4.98 -8.65 -4.05
CA CYS A 35 5.15 -7.30 -3.52
C CYS A 35 5.87 -7.26 -2.17
N VAL A 36 6.54 -6.14 -1.92
CA VAL A 36 7.10 -5.77 -0.62
C VAL A 36 6.56 -4.40 -0.25
N MET A 37 5.94 -4.33 0.93
CA MET A 37 5.43 -3.08 1.48
C MET A 37 6.25 -2.66 2.69
N GLU A 38 6.63 -1.38 2.72
CA GLU A 38 7.35 -0.76 3.83
C GLU A 38 6.60 0.48 4.32
N ASN A 39 6.57 0.69 5.64
CA ASN A 39 6.01 1.93 6.19
C ASN A 39 7.06 3.05 6.09
N LEU A 40 6.59 4.27 5.88
CA LEU A 40 7.41 5.47 6.05
C LEU A 40 7.17 6.01 7.46
N ILE A 41 8.16 5.86 8.35
CA ILE A 41 8.10 6.29 9.75
C ILE A 41 8.91 7.57 9.96
N GLY A 42 8.28 8.60 10.53
CA GLY A 42 8.92 9.88 10.80
C GLY A 42 9.60 10.44 9.56
N ASP A 43 10.92 10.59 9.63
CA ASP A 43 11.73 11.21 8.58
C ASP A 43 11.96 10.30 7.37
N ASP A 44 11.55 9.02 7.42
CA ASP A 44 11.54 8.16 6.22
C ASP A 44 10.72 8.79 5.08
N VAL A 45 9.73 9.64 5.40
CA VAL A 45 8.92 10.37 4.41
C VAL A 45 9.78 11.28 3.51
N LEU A 46 10.99 11.64 3.93
CA LEU A 46 11.90 12.45 3.12
C LEU A 46 12.43 11.67 1.89
N ARG A 47 12.30 10.34 1.86
CA ARG A 47 12.65 9.48 0.71
C ARG A 47 11.66 9.59 -0.45
N VAL A 48 10.53 10.28 -0.28
CA VAL A 48 9.45 10.36 -1.28
C VAL A 48 9.94 10.76 -2.69
N PRO A 49 10.83 11.76 -2.89
CA PRO A 49 11.30 12.11 -4.22
C PRO A 49 12.00 10.96 -4.96
N GLU A 50 12.79 10.16 -4.23
CA GLU A 50 13.49 8.99 -4.78
C GLU A 50 12.52 7.85 -5.07
N LEU A 51 11.59 7.58 -4.14
CA LEU A 51 10.58 6.53 -4.30
C LEU A 51 9.65 6.81 -5.50
N LEU A 52 9.31 8.08 -5.75
CA LEU A 52 8.49 8.48 -6.90
C LEU A 52 9.16 8.23 -8.26
N ALA A 53 10.49 8.09 -8.28
CA ALA A 53 11.22 7.79 -9.50
C ALA A 53 11.27 6.28 -9.81
N GLU A 54 10.84 5.42 -8.88
CA GLU A 54 10.81 3.97 -9.08
C GLU A 54 9.59 3.56 -9.93
N PRO A 55 9.77 2.86 -11.06
CA PRO A 55 8.67 2.57 -11.98
C PRO A 55 7.67 1.54 -11.44
N ASP A 56 8.12 0.62 -10.57
CA ASP A 56 7.32 -0.49 -10.05
C ASP A 56 6.91 -0.26 -8.58
N LEU A 57 6.56 0.99 -8.24
CA LEU A 57 6.25 1.41 -6.87
C LEU A 57 4.93 2.17 -6.79
N MET A 58 4.09 1.76 -5.84
CA MET A 58 2.90 2.52 -5.42
C MET A 58 3.17 3.22 -4.10
N LEU A 59 3.16 4.55 -4.09
CA LEU A 59 3.32 5.38 -2.90
C LEU A 59 1.97 5.83 -2.34
N HIS A 60 1.79 5.74 -1.03
CA HIS A 60 0.61 6.27 -0.33
C HIS A 60 1.05 7.13 0.87
N LEU A 61 0.68 8.41 0.85
CA LEU A 61 0.92 9.36 1.94
C LEU A 61 -0.38 9.68 2.68
N TYR A 62 -0.34 9.71 4.02
CA TYR A 62 -1.53 9.93 4.84
C TYR A 62 -1.91 11.41 5.02
N GLY A 63 -1.33 12.33 4.24
CA GLY A 63 -1.63 13.77 4.29
C GLY A 63 -1.27 14.46 5.61
N LYS A 64 -0.35 13.91 6.39
CA LYS A 64 0.06 14.49 7.68
C LYS A 64 1.00 15.67 7.44
N ALA A 65 0.64 16.83 7.98
CA ALA A 65 1.40 18.07 7.80
C ALA A 65 2.82 18.02 8.36
N GLU A 66 3.05 17.27 9.44
CA GLU A 66 4.34 17.21 10.15
C GLU A 66 4.81 15.77 10.37
N ALA A 67 6.08 15.51 10.00
CA ALA A 67 6.79 14.31 10.42
C ALA A 67 7.16 14.39 11.91
N ARG A 68 7.07 13.27 12.62
CA ARG A 68 7.51 13.12 14.02
C ARG A 68 8.11 11.74 14.22
N PRO A 69 9.09 11.57 15.13
CA PRO A 69 9.65 10.25 15.45
C PRO A 69 8.54 9.22 15.72
N SER A 70 8.69 8.02 15.18
CA SER A 70 7.72 6.91 15.29
C SER A 70 6.34 7.14 14.64
N ARG A 71 6.08 8.30 14.03
CA ARG A 71 4.80 8.59 13.37
C ARG A 71 4.77 7.95 11.99
N LYS A 72 3.78 7.08 11.72
CA LYS A 72 3.52 6.59 10.36
C LYS A 72 3.09 7.73 9.44
N MET A 73 3.92 8.09 8.47
CA MET A 73 3.64 9.17 7.52
C MET A 73 2.98 8.66 6.24
N GLY A 74 3.24 7.40 5.91
CA GLY A 74 2.70 6.73 4.74
C GLY A 74 3.23 5.32 4.66
N HIS A 75 3.15 4.76 3.47
CA HIS A 75 3.81 3.51 3.09
C HIS A 75 4.04 3.52 1.59
N PHE A 76 4.93 2.65 1.12
CA PHE A 76 5.04 2.34 -0.29
C PHE A 76 5.00 0.83 -0.47
N THR A 77 4.57 0.41 -1.64
CA THR A 77 4.56 -1.00 -2.06
C THR A 77 5.31 -1.12 -3.38
N ARG A 78 6.41 -1.85 -3.38
CA ARG A 78 7.07 -2.29 -4.62
C ARG A 78 6.39 -3.55 -5.12
N ILE A 79 6.13 -3.61 -6.42
CA ILE A 79 5.56 -4.80 -7.06
C ILE A 79 6.59 -5.45 -7.98
N SER A 80 6.48 -6.75 -8.16
CA SER A 80 7.26 -7.51 -9.12
C SER A 80 6.39 -8.59 -9.77
N ARG A 81 6.89 -9.18 -10.86
CA ARG A 81 6.21 -10.30 -11.51
C ARG A 81 5.95 -11.40 -10.47
N ARG A 82 4.71 -11.90 -10.43
CA ARG A 82 4.33 -13.00 -9.55
C ARG A 82 5.14 -14.26 -9.89
N ALA A 83 5.81 -14.85 -8.90
CA ALA A 83 6.44 -16.15 -9.03
C ALA A 83 5.40 -17.24 -9.36
N SER A 84 5.80 -18.17 -10.24
CA SER A 84 5.01 -19.35 -10.61
C SER A 84 4.86 -20.34 -9.46
#